data_AF-A0A4V1J3I0-F1
#
_entry.id   AF-A0A4V1J3I0-F1
#
_cell.length_a   1.000
_cell.length_b   1.000
_cell.length_c   1.000
_cell.angle_alpha   90.00
_cell.angle_beta   90.00
_cell.angle_gamma   90.00
#
_symmetry.space_group_name_H-M   'P 1'
#
loop_
_entity.id
_entity.type
_entity.pdbx_description
1 polymer ?
#
loop_
_entity_poly.entity_id
_entity_poly.type
_entity_poly.pdbx_seq_one_letter_code
_entity_poly.pdbx_strand_id
1 'polypeptide(L)' 'ERIASEASKLAAYNKKSTISAREIQTAVRLILPGELAKHAVSEGTRAVTKYSSAAN' A
#
# COMPACT_ATOMS: atom_id res chain seq x y z
N GLU A 1 -10.23 -1.44 -10.90
CA GLU A 1 -9.02 -1.37 -10.04
C GLU A 1 -9.40 -0.89 -8.64
N ARG A 2 -9.45 -1.77 -7.63
CA ARG A 2 -9.96 -1.40 -6.29
C ARG A 2 -8.91 -0.69 -5.42
N ILE A 3 -7.69 -1.23 -5.37
CA ILE A 3 -6.60 -0.72 -4.50
C ILE A 3 -6.14 0.68 -4.93
N ALA A 4 -5.91 0.89 -6.23
CA ALA A 4 -5.47 2.19 -6.75
C ALA A 4 -6.51 3.30 -6.51
N SER A 5 -7.80 3.00 -6.73
CA SER A 5 -8.90 3.94 -6.45
C SER A 5 -8.94 4.32 -4.98
N GLU A 6 -8.84 3.34 -4.08
CA GLU A 6 -8.88 3.60 -2.64
C GLU A 6 -7.64 4.34 -2.14
N ALA A 7 -6.46 4.01 -2.66
CA ALA A 7 -5.21 4.72 -2.35
C ALA A 7 -5.25 6.18 -2.83
N SER A 8 -5.86 6.45 -4.00
CA SER A 8 -6.07 7.80 -4.50
C SER A 8 -6.99 8.61 -3.59
N LYS A 9 -8.11 8.04 -3.13
CA LYS A 9 -8.98 8.69 -2.14
C LYS A 9 -8.25 8.96 -0.84
N LEU A 10 -7.45 8.00 -0.34
CA LEU A 10 -6.67 8.17 0.88
C LEU A 10 -5.63 9.31 0.75
N ALA A 11 -4.97 9.44 -0.40
CA ALA A 11 -4.07 10.56 -0.65
C ALA A 11 -4.84 11.90 -0.66
N ALA A 12 -5.98 11.95 -1.33
CA ALA A 12 -6.84 13.13 -1.37
C ALA A 12 -7.36 13.53 0.02
N TYR A 13 -7.82 12.58 0.84
CA TYR A 13 -8.28 12.84 2.22
C TYR A 13 -7.15 13.39 3.09
N ASN A 14 -5.92 12.95 2.88
CA ASN A 14 -4.75 13.45 3.59
C ASN A 14 -4.12 14.69 2.92
N LYS A 15 -4.78 15.29 1.91
CA LYS A 15 -4.30 16.44 1.13
C LYS A 15 -2.90 16.25 0.55
N LYS A 16 -2.59 15.02 0.13
CA LYS A 16 -1.32 14.67 -0.54
C LYS A 16 -1.54 14.53 -2.04
N SER A 17 -0.65 15.11 -2.82
CA SER A 17 -0.61 14.94 -4.28
C SER A 17 0.11 13.65 -4.71
N THR A 18 0.84 13.01 -3.79
CA THR A 18 1.63 11.80 -4.06
C THR A 18 1.05 10.61 -3.30
N ILE A 19 0.79 9.52 -4.02
CA ILE A 19 0.44 8.23 -3.43
C ILE A 19 1.73 7.53 -3.03
N SER A 20 1.94 7.32 -1.73
CA SER A 20 3.10 6.58 -1.21
C SER A 20 2.74 5.12 -0.91
N ALA A 21 3.76 4.32 -0.57
CA ALA A 21 3.57 2.94 -0.12
C ALA A 21 2.60 2.84 1.08
N ARG A 22 2.48 3.89 1.90
CA ARG A 22 1.54 3.95 3.04
C ARG A 22 0.09 3.96 2.60
N GLU A 23 -0.25 4.74 1.58
CA GLU A 23 -1.62 4.81 1.06
C GLU A 23 -2.01 3.49 0.38
N ILE A 24 -1.07 2.84 -0.33
CA ILE A 24 -1.25 1.49 -0.88
C ILE A 24 -1.46 0.46 0.22
N GLN A 25 -0.62 0.43 1.25
CA GLN A 25 -0.73 -0.51 2.37
C GLN A 25 -2.05 -0.37 3.11
N THR A 26 -2.52 0.87 3.28
CA THR A 26 -3.82 1.15 3.93
C THR A 26 -4.98 0.70 3.06
N ALA A 27 -4.95 0.98 1.76
CA ALA A 27 -5.95 0.50 0.80
C ALA A 27 -6.05 -1.03 0.78
N VAL A 28 -4.91 -1.74 0.84
CA VAL A 28 -4.87 -3.21 0.92
C VAL A 28 -5.60 -3.72 2.17
N ARG A 29 -5.38 -3.09 3.33
CA ARG A 29 -6.07 -3.45 4.59
C ARG A 29 -7.57 -3.18 4.56
N LEU A 30 -8.02 -2.18 3.82
CA LEU A 30 -9.45 -1.86 3.68
C LEU A 30 -10.17 -2.80 2.69
N ILE A 31 -9.46 -3.31 1.68
CA ILE A 31 -10.07 -4.09 0.59
C ILE A 31 -10.02 -5.59 0.86
N LEU A 32 -8.93 -6.09 1.45
CA LEU A 32 -8.73 -7.52 1.68
C LEU A 32 -9.19 -7.92 3.08
N PRO A 33 -9.82 -9.10 3.24
CA PRO A 33 -10.26 -9.59 4.53
C PRO A 33 -9.12 -10.25 5.33
N GLY A 34 -9.12 -10.07 6.66
CA GLY A 34 -8.44 -10.91 7.64
C GLY A 34 -6.98 -11.28 7.30
N GLU A 35 -6.70 -12.59 7.23
CA GLU A 35 -5.36 -13.13 6.98
C GLU A 35 -4.81 -12.77 5.59
N LEU A 36 -5.66 -12.60 4.57
CA LEU A 36 -5.20 -12.15 3.25
C LEU A 36 -4.57 -10.76 3.33
N ALA A 37 -5.17 -9.85 4.11
CA ALA A 37 -4.60 -8.52 4.30
C ALA A 37 -3.24 -8.58 4.99
N LYS A 38 -3.05 -9.47 5.97
CA LYS A 38 -1.77 -9.63 6.68
C LYS A 38 -0.68 -10.16 5.74
N HIS A 39 -0.98 -11.20 4.97
CA HIS A 39 -0.02 -11.77 4.00
C HIS A 39 0.32 -10.76 2.90
N ALA A 40 -0.68 -10.11 2.31
CA ALA A 40 -0.45 -9.12 1.25
C ALA A 40 0.40 -7.94 1.74
N VAL A 41 0.18 -7.47 2.97
CA VAL A 41 1.01 -6.41 3.57
C VAL A 41 2.43 -6.92 3.83
N SER A 42 2.61 -8.14 4.35
CA SER A 42 3.94 -8.72 4.61
C SER A 42 4.77 -8.84 3.33
N GLU A 43 4.18 -9.41 2.27
CA GLU A 43 4.85 -9.54 0.97
C GLU A 43 5.15 -8.17 0.34
N GLY A 44 4.20 -7.22 0.43
CA GLY A 44 4.42 -5.85 -0.03
C GLY A 44 5.58 -5.15 0.67
N THR A 45 5.67 -5.27 2.00
CA THR A 45 6.79 -4.69 2.77
C THR A 45 8.11 -5.34 2.39
N ARG A 46 8.16 -6.68 2.27
CA ARG A 46 9.38 -7.41 1.86
C ARG A 46 9.86 -6.97 0.49
N ALA A 47 8.95 -6.82 -0.47
CA ALA A 47 9.28 -6.35 -1.81
C ALA A 47 9.88 -4.93 -1.81
N VAL A 48 9.29 -4.01 -1.05
CA VAL A 48 9.80 -2.64 -0.91
C VAL A 48 11.19 -2.63 -0.26
N THR A 49 11.39 -3.40 0.82
CA THR A 49 12.72 -3.51 1.47
C THR A 49 13.76 -4.06 0.50
N LYS A 50 13.44 -5.13 -0.25
CA LYS A 50 14.35 -5.70 -1.24
C LYS A 50 14.71 -4.68 -2.33
N TYR A 51 13.71 -3.94 -2.82
CA TYR A 51 13.94 -2.88 -3.81
C TYR A 51 14.86 -1.79 -3.27
N SER A 52 14.58 -1.27 -2.07
CA SER A 52 15.41 -0.25 -1.43
C SER A 52 16.84 -0.74 -1.17
N SER A 53 17.04 -2.01 -0.81
CA SER A 53 18.37 -2.59 -0.63
C SER A 53 19.16 -2.79 -1.93
N ALA A 54 18.47 -2.94 -3.07
CA ALA A 54 19.11 -3.11 -4.37
C ALA A 54 19.41 -1.77 -5.07
N ALA A 55 18.79 -0.68 -4.60
CA ALA A 55 18.98 0.67 -5.12
C ALA A 55 20.13 1.44 -4.44
N ASN A 56 20.80 0.83 -3.46
CA ASN A 56 21.98 1.35 -2.76
C ASN A 56 23.23 0.56 -3.13
#